data_AF-F7K228-F1
#
_entry.id   AF-F7K228-F1
#
_cell.length_a   1.000
_cell.length_b   1.000
_cell.length_c   1.000
_cell.angle_alpha   90.00
_cell.angle_beta   90.00
_cell.angle_gamma   90.00
#
_symmetry.space_group_name_H-M   'P 1'
#
loop_
_entity.id
_entity.type
_entity.pdbx_description
1 polymer ?
#
loop_
_entity_poly.entity_id
_entity_poly.type
_entity_poly.pdbx_seq_one_letter_code
_entity_poly.pdbx_strand_id
1 'polypeptide(L)'
;MLTDAVIHIISVVLITGSIILVGAIVLHPTGQKITAPAQLAEMLVPIMGNAAKYIMGVALLGAGFSSLLGNTQRGMVLLSAGFDKDTALESKAIRVGCLICLIVTMIICYSYGGSPTQLILMANVATSIATPVAGLFILLLLWRKDVNEGYKKPTALRICMTISYIFVLFMTFSALKTQIPNLIQSITLLF
;
A
#
# COMPACT_ATOMS: atom_id res chain seq x y z
N MET A 1 3.20 -13.57 17.82
CA MET A 1 3.16 -13.70 16.35
C MET A 1 1.74 -13.92 15.82
N LEU A 2 1.04 -15.02 16.13
CA LEU A 2 -0.31 -15.24 15.57
C LEU A 2 -1.34 -14.23 16.10
N THR A 3 -1.35 -13.98 17.41
CA THR A 3 -2.24 -12.98 18.03
C THR A 3 -2.02 -11.59 17.45
N ASP A 4 -0.77 -11.20 17.26
CA ASP A 4 -0.40 -9.90 16.67
C ASP A 4 -0.93 -9.78 15.24
N ALA A 5 -0.78 -10.84 14.43
CA ALA A 5 -1.30 -10.87 13.06
C ALA A 5 -2.83 -10.80 13.03
N VAL A 6 -3.52 -11.52 13.92
CA VAL A 6 -4.98 -11.51 14.00
C VAL A 6 -5.51 -10.13 14.40
N ILE A 7 -4.94 -9.53 15.45
CA ILE A 7 -5.31 -8.18 15.89
C ILE A 7 -5.08 -7.17 14.77
N HIS A 8 -3.96 -7.26 14.07
CA HIS A 8 -3.65 -6.40 12.94
C HIS A 8 -4.69 -6.55 11.81
N ILE A 9 -5.03 -7.78 11.40
CA ILE A 9 -6.01 -8.03 10.33
C ILE A 9 -7.38 -7.50 10.72
N ILE A 10 -7.86 -7.77 11.94
CA ILE A 10 -9.16 -7.28 12.42
C ILE A 10 -9.19 -5.76 12.41
N SER A 11 -8.12 -5.11 12.86
CA SER A 11 -8.02 -3.66 12.89
C SER A 11 -8.10 -3.06 11.48
N VAL A 12 -7.39 -3.65 10.52
CA VAL A 12 -7.44 -3.22 9.11
C VAL A 12 -8.86 -3.37 8.55
N VAL A 13 -9.53 -4.50 8.79
CA VAL A 13 -10.90 -4.73 8.32
C VAL A 13 -11.88 -3.71 8.91
N LEU A 14 -11.75 -3.39 10.20
CA LEU A 14 -12.59 -2.38 10.85
C LEU A 14 -12.37 -0.98 10.28
N ILE A 15 -11.12 -0.59 10.06
CA ILE A 15 -10.79 0.72 9.48
C ILE A 15 -11.33 0.81 8.05
N THR A 16 -11.05 -0.18 7.20
CA THR A 16 -11.54 -0.20 5.82
C THR A 16 -13.06 -0.23 5.75
N GLY A 17 -13.72 -1.04 6.58
CA GLY A 17 -15.18 -1.08 6.68
C GLY A 17 -15.78 0.26 7.08
N SER A 18 -15.16 0.94 8.04
CA SER A 18 -15.58 2.28 8.47
C SER A 18 -15.46 3.31 7.34
N ILE A 19 -14.36 3.29 6.58
CA ILE A 19 -14.15 4.18 5.44
C ILE A 19 -15.20 3.94 4.34
N ILE A 20 -15.48 2.67 4.02
CA ILE A 20 -16.51 2.31 3.03
C ILE A 20 -17.89 2.77 3.48
N LEU A 21 -18.22 2.61 4.77
CA LEU A 21 -19.48 3.06 5.35
C LEU A 21 -19.65 4.58 5.23
N VAL A 22 -18.59 5.35 5.54
CA VAL A 22 -18.59 6.81 5.37
C VAL A 22 -18.81 7.18 3.89
N GLY A 23 -18.17 6.47 2.97
CA GLY A 23 -18.38 6.66 1.54
C GLY A 23 -19.82 6.39 1.10
N ALA A 24 -20.42 5.31 1.60
CA ALA A 24 -21.79 4.94 1.25
C ALA A 24 -22.86 5.87 1.84
N ILE A 25 -22.69 6.34 3.08
CA ILE A 25 -23.71 7.11 3.79
C ILE A 25 -23.55 8.62 3.57
N VAL A 26 -22.32 9.11 3.46
CA VAL A 26 -22.05 10.56 3.42
C VAL A 26 -21.73 11.04 2.00
N LEU A 27 -20.87 10.31 1.28
CA LEU A 27 -20.39 10.74 -0.05
C LEU A 27 -21.37 10.35 -1.17
N HIS A 28 -21.98 9.17 -1.10
CA HIS A 28 -22.90 8.70 -2.14
C HIS A 28 -24.14 9.60 -2.30
N PRO A 29 -24.82 10.06 -1.24
CA PRO A 29 -25.98 10.95 -1.39
C PRO A 29 -25.61 12.37 -1.83
N THR A 30 -24.41 12.83 -1.53
CA THR A 30 -23.94 14.18 -1.88
C THR A 30 -23.34 14.26 -3.29
N GLY A 31 -23.12 13.11 -3.95
CA GLY A 31 -22.50 13.03 -5.27
C GLY A 31 -21.05 13.56 -5.31
N GLN A 32 -20.47 13.89 -4.16
CA GLN A 32 -19.12 14.43 -4.07
C GLN A 32 -18.09 13.31 -4.24
N LYS A 33 -17.20 13.51 -5.22
CA LYS A 33 -16.01 12.67 -5.39
C LYS A 33 -14.86 13.26 -4.59
N ILE A 34 -14.29 12.47 -3.69
CA ILE A 34 -13.05 12.85 -3.01
C ILE A 34 -11.91 12.71 -4.02
N THR A 35 -11.36 13.85 -4.41
CA THR A 35 -10.16 13.94 -5.24
C THR A 35 -8.93 14.20 -4.39
N ALA A 36 -9.03 14.82 -3.21
CA ALA A 36 -7.87 15.12 -2.38
C ALA A 36 -8.06 14.71 -0.92
N PRO A 37 -7.00 14.21 -0.23
CA PRO A 37 -7.05 13.92 1.20
C PRO A 37 -7.49 15.12 2.05
N ALA A 38 -7.20 16.35 1.59
CA ALA A 38 -7.62 17.57 2.27
C ALA A 38 -9.16 17.71 2.37
N GLN A 39 -9.92 17.14 1.44
CA GLN A 39 -11.38 17.17 1.46
C GLN A 39 -11.96 16.30 2.59
N LEU A 40 -11.21 15.32 3.08
CA LEU A 40 -11.60 14.56 4.27
C LEU A 40 -11.64 15.44 5.52
N ALA A 41 -10.90 16.55 5.56
CA ALA A 41 -10.98 17.51 6.67
C ALA A 41 -12.34 18.21 6.72
N GLU A 42 -12.95 18.51 5.57
CA GLU A 42 -14.26 19.16 5.50
C GLU A 42 -15.35 18.25 6.07
N MET A 43 -15.23 16.94 5.86
CA MET A 43 -16.14 15.95 6.44
C MET A 43 -16.07 15.87 7.97
N LEU A 44 -14.96 16.32 8.57
CA LEU A 44 -14.77 16.35 10.03
C LEU A 44 -15.25 17.65 10.66
N VAL A 45 -15.49 18.72 9.88
CA VAL A 45 -15.94 20.02 10.38
C VAL A 45 -17.22 19.93 11.22
N PRO A 46 -18.25 19.13 10.87
CA PRO A 46 -19.47 19.02 11.69
C PRO A 46 -19.22 18.51 13.11
N ILE A 47 -18.14 17.76 13.34
CA ILE A 47 -17.82 17.15 14.64
C ILE A 47 -16.71 17.95 15.36
N MET A 48 -15.69 18.38 14.61
CA MET A 48 -14.45 18.95 15.15
C MET A 48 -14.34 20.47 14.94
N GLY A 49 -15.29 21.09 14.24
CA GLY A 49 -15.29 22.51 13.93
C GLY A 49 -14.03 22.95 13.18
N ASN A 50 -13.52 24.15 13.50
CA ASN A 50 -12.31 24.70 12.88
C ASN A 50 -11.03 23.87 13.15
N ALA A 51 -11.03 23.00 14.16
CA ALA A 51 -9.89 22.14 14.46
C ALA A 51 -9.74 20.97 13.46
N ALA A 52 -10.78 20.66 12.68
CA ALA A 52 -10.79 19.56 11.72
C ALA A 52 -9.60 19.59 10.74
N LYS A 53 -9.21 20.78 10.27
CA LYS A 53 -8.08 20.96 9.34
C LYS A 53 -6.74 20.57 9.98
N TYR A 54 -6.53 20.95 11.24
CA TYR A 54 -5.29 20.65 11.97
C TYR A 54 -5.22 19.17 12.35
N ILE A 55 -6.33 18.60 12.84
CA ILE A 55 -6.42 17.18 13.21
C ILE A 55 -6.17 16.30 11.97
N MET A 56 -6.83 16.61 10.85
CA MET A 56 -6.62 15.90 9.60
C MET A 56 -5.18 16.07 9.09
N GLY A 57 -4.59 17.26 9.19
CA GLY A 57 -3.20 17.50 8.82
C GLY A 57 -2.22 16.62 9.60
N VAL A 58 -2.37 16.54 10.92
CA VAL A 58 -1.54 15.67 11.77
C VAL A 58 -1.78 14.19 11.45
N ALA A 59 -3.02 13.79 11.22
CA ALA A 59 -3.37 12.42 10.87
C ALA A 59 -2.74 11.99 9.53
N LEU A 60 -2.84 12.83 8.49
CA LEU A 60 -2.24 12.58 7.18
C LEU A 60 -0.70 12.54 7.26
N LEU A 61 -0.10 13.43 8.05
CA LEU A 61 1.35 13.43 8.27
C LEU A 61 1.78 12.11 8.94
N GLY A 62 1.11 11.70 10.01
CA GLY A 62 1.40 10.46 10.72
C GLY A 62 1.23 9.21 9.84
N ALA A 63 0.14 9.16 9.06
CA ALA A 63 -0.11 8.07 8.12
C ALA A 63 0.97 8.01 7.02
N GLY A 64 1.38 9.17 6.48
CA GLY A 64 2.45 9.29 5.50
C GLY A 64 3.79 8.78 6.04
N PHE A 65 4.22 9.25 7.21
CA PHE A 65 5.47 8.83 7.83
C PHE A 65 5.51 7.34 8.17
N SER A 66 4.42 6.81 8.73
CA SER A 66 4.32 5.38 9.07
C SER A 66 4.46 4.48 7.84
N SER A 67 3.75 4.82 6.76
CA SER A 67 3.79 4.08 5.50
C SER A 67 5.17 4.19 4.82
N LEU A 68 5.73 5.41 4.78
CA LEU A 68 7.00 5.70 4.11
C LEU A 68 8.15 4.94 4.74
N LEU A 69 8.29 4.93 6.07
CA LEU A 69 9.36 4.18 6.75
C LEU A 69 9.18 2.68 6.58
N GLY A 70 7.97 2.15 6.85
CA GLY A 70 7.70 0.72 6.80
C GLY A 70 7.84 0.11 5.39
N ASN A 71 7.38 0.80 4.35
CA ASN A 71 7.48 0.31 2.98
C ASN A 71 8.90 0.39 2.42
N THR A 72 9.60 1.49 2.70
CA THR A 72 10.98 1.67 2.21
C THR A 72 11.92 0.65 2.83
N GLN A 73 11.80 0.40 4.14
CA GLN A 73 12.58 -0.62 4.82
C GLN A 73 12.31 -2.02 4.26
N ARG A 74 11.04 -2.39 4.05
CA ARG A 74 10.71 -3.70 3.44
C ARG A 74 11.29 -3.84 2.04
N GLY A 75 11.19 -2.80 1.21
CA GLY A 75 11.76 -2.79 -0.13
C GLY A 75 13.28 -2.98 -0.11
N MET A 76 13.98 -2.26 0.77
CA MET A 76 15.44 -2.36 0.90
C MET A 76 15.90 -3.70 1.48
N VAL A 77 15.17 -4.27 2.43
CA VAL A 77 15.45 -5.61 2.96
C VAL A 77 15.33 -6.66 1.85
N LEU A 78 14.26 -6.60 1.05
CA LEU A 78 14.08 -7.52 -0.08
C LEU A 78 15.17 -7.35 -1.14
N LEU A 79 15.58 -6.10 -1.40
CA LEU A 79 16.67 -5.82 -2.34
C LEU A 79 18.02 -6.34 -1.81
N SER A 80 18.35 -6.09 -0.54
CA SER A 80 19.56 -6.61 0.10
C SER A 80 19.59 -8.13 0.12
N ALA A 81 18.45 -8.78 0.41
CA ALA A 81 18.31 -10.24 0.34
C ALA A 81 18.59 -10.78 -1.07
N GLY A 82 18.15 -10.07 -2.11
CA GLY A 82 18.45 -10.44 -3.51
C GLY A 82 19.93 -10.33 -3.88
N PHE A 83 20.70 -9.47 -3.20
CA PHE A 83 22.15 -9.32 -3.38
C PHE A 83 22.98 -10.14 -2.39
N ASP A 84 22.36 -11.05 -1.64
CA ASP A 84 23.00 -11.85 -0.59
C ASP A 84 23.74 -11.00 0.47
N LYS A 85 23.17 -9.83 0.77
CA LYS A 85 23.66 -8.89 1.79
C LYS A 85 22.81 -8.94 3.04
N ASP A 86 23.37 -8.41 4.13
CA ASP A 86 22.71 -8.35 5.44
C ASP A 86 21.29 -7.76 5.35
N THR A 87 20.33 -8.53 5.87
CA THR A 87 18.90 -8.20 5.90
C THR A 87 18.46 -7.59 7.23
N ALA A 88 19.38 -7.38 8.17
CA ALA A 88 19.07 -6.68 9.41
C ALA A 88 18.61 -5.25 9.12
N LEU A 89 17.44 -4.87 9.66
CA LEU A 89 16.84 -3.54 9.48
C LEU A 89 17.79 -2.40 9.89
N GLU A 90 18.65 -2.67 10.86
CA GLU A 90 19.66 -1.75 11.40
C GLU A 90 21.00 -1.77 10.64
N SER A 91 21.13 -2.64 9.62
CA SER A 91 22.35 -2.69 8.82
C SER A 91 22.57 -1.35 8.10
N LYS A 92 23.84 -0.96 8.00
CA LYS A 92 24.22 0.28 7.30
C LYS A 92 23.73 0.27 5.85
N ALA A 93 23.72 -0.90 5.20
CA ALA A 93 23.24 -1.06 3.83
C ALA A 93 21.76 -0.70 3.68
N ILE A 94 20.90 -1.21 4.57
CA ILE A 94 19.46 -0.93 4.53
C ILE A 94 19.17 0.52 4.91
N ARG A 95 19.83 1.06 5.95
CA ARG A 95 19.63 2.46 6.37
C ARG A 95 20.06 3.46 5.30
N VAL A 96 21.23 3.26 4.69
CA VAL A 96 21.73 4.11 3.59
C VAL A 96 20.85 3.96 2.35
N GLY A 97 20.45 2.74 1.99
CA GLY A 97 19.55 2.52 0.88
C GLY A 97 18.17 3.16 1.07
N CYS A 98 17.61 3.11 2.30
CA CYS A 98 16.39 3.83 2.63
C CYS A 98 16.57 5.33 2.45
N LEU A 99 17.66 5.91 2.98
CA LEU A 99 17.94 7.34 2.86
C LEU A 99 18.04 7.78 1.40
N ILE A 100 18.76 7.03 0.57
CA ILE A 100 18.85 7.29 -0.87
C ILE A 100 17.47 7.23 -1.54
N CYS A 101 16.68 6.20 -1.24
CA CYS A 101 15.33 6.06 -1.79
C CYS A 101 14.42 7.25 -1.40
N LEU A 102 14.53 7.72 -0.16
CA LEU A 102 13.78 8.89 0.31
C LEU A 102 14.22 10.19 -0.38
N ILE A 103 15.52 10.39 -0.58
CA ILE A 103 16.03 11.56 -1.30
C ILE A 103 15.56 11.54 -2.76
N VAL A 104 15.65 10.39 -3.44
CA VAL A 104 15.16 10.25 -4.82
C VAL A 104 13.66 10.53 -4.88
N THR A 105 12.88 9.97 -3.97
CA THR A 105 11.42 10.21 -3.90
C THR A 105 11.11 11.68 -3.64
N MET A 106 11.87 12.33 -2.75
CA MET A 106 11.74 13.76 -2.48
C MET A 106 11.99 14.59 -3.75
N ILE A 107 13.07 14.32 -4.48
CA ILE A 107 13.41 15.02 -5.73
C ILE A 107 12.28 14.84 -6.75
N ILE A 108 11.77 13.62 -6.92
CA ILE A 108 10.64 13.35 -7.82
C ILE A 108 9.40 14.14 -7.38
N CYS A 109 9.03 14.12 -6.10
CA CYS A 109 7.87 14.84 -5.59
C CYS A 109 7.98 16.37 -5.77
N TYR A 110 9.16 16.96 -5.59
CA TYR A 110 9.37 18.40 -5.77
C TYR A 110 9.50 18.83 -7.23
N SER A 111 10.03 17.96 -8.09
CA SER A 111 10.13 18.22 -9.54
C SER A 111 8.84 17.91 -10.29
N TYR A 112 7.93 17.14 -9.69
CA TYR A 112 6.64 16.80 -10.30
C TYR A 112 5.69 18.01 -10.23
N GLY A 113 5.53 18.70 -11.37
CA GLY A 113 4.56 19.79 -11.54
C GLY A 113 3.12 19.35 -11.76
N GLY A 114 2.84 18.03 -11.75
CA GLY A 114 1.49 17.48 -11.92
C GLY A 114 0.69 17.43 -10.62
N SER A 115 -0.50 16.83 -10.67
CA SER A 115 -1.38 16.76 -9.49
C SER A 115 -0.97 15.63 -8.52
N PRO A 116 -1.01 15.83 -7.19
CA PRO A 116 -0.69 14.79 -6.20
C PRO A 116 -1.50 13.50 -6.37
N THR A 117 -2.72 13.62 -6.89
CA THR A 117 -3.60 12.49 -7.21
C THR A 117 -3.04 11.60 -8.31
N GLN A 118 -2.35 12.17 -9.30
CA GLN A 118 -1.70 11.40 -10.36
C GLN A 118 -0.51 10.60 -9.83
N LEU A 119 0.31 11.18 -8.94
CA LEU A 119 1.38 10.41 -8.26
C LEU A 119 0.80 9.23 -7.47
N ILE A 120 -0.29 9.44 -6.74
CA ILE A 120 -0.97 8.37 -5.99
C ILE A 120 -1.50 7.29 -6.96
N LEU A 121 -2.09 7.69 -8.08
CA LEU A 121 -2.58 6.76 -9.08
C LEU A 121 -1.44 5.94 -9.69
N MET A 122 -0.32 6.58 -10.06
CA MET A 122 0.89 5.92 -10.56
C MET A 122 1.45 4.92 -9.53
N ALA A 123 1.53 5.31 -8.26
CA ALA A 123 1.97 4.44 -7.19
C ALA A 123 1.05 3.22 -7.03
N ASN A 124 -0.27 3.42 -7.08
CA ASN A 124 -1.26 2.32 -7.00
C ASN A 124 -1.16 1.34 -8.18
N VAL A 125 -0.88 1.83 -9.38
CA VAL A 125 -0.61 0.96 -10.56
C VAL A 125 0.63 0.12 -10.30
N ALA A 126 1.73 0.74 -9.88
CA ALA A 126 2.98 0.03 -9.57
C ALA A 126 2.77 -1.03 -8.48
N THR A 127 2.05 -0.71 -7.40
CA THR A 127 1.69 -1.66 -6.35
C THR A 127 0.81 -2.80 -6.87
N SER A 128 -0.16 -2.50 -7.73
CA SER A 128 -1.04 -3.53 -8.32
C SER A 128 -0.25 -4.54 -9.15
N ILE A 129 0.81 -4.11 -9.82
CA ILE A 129 1.73 -4.97 -10.58
C ILE A 129 2.70 -5.73 -9.66
N ALA A 130 3.24 -5.08 -8.63
CA ALA A 130 4.20 -5.69 -7.72
C ALA A 130 3.58 -6.78 -6.83
N THR A 131 2.32 -6.60 -6.41
CA THR A 131 1.60 -7.53 -5.52
C THR A 131 1.53 -8.98 -6.03
N PRO A 132 1.12 -9.28 -7.28
CA PRO A 132 1.09 -10.65 -7.79
C PRO A 132 2.48 -11.26 -7.96
N VAL A 133 3.52 -10.45 -8.22
CA VAL A 133 4.90 -10.93 -8.31
C VAL A 133 5.35 -11.41 -6.93
N ALA A 134 5.15 -10.59 -5.90
CA ALA A 134 5.45 -10.99 -4.52
C ALA A 134 4.62 -12.21 -4.07
N GLY A 135 3.33 -12.24 -4.40
CA GLY A 135 2.44 -13.37 -4.10
C GLY A 135 2.90 -14.68 -4.75
N LEU A 136 3.42 -14.63 -5.97
CA LEU A 136 3.97 -15.78 -6.68
C LEU A 136 5.17 -16.37 -5.94
N PHE A 137 6.13 -15.54 -5.55
CA PHE A 137 7.32 -15.99 -4.82
C PHE A 137 6.97 -16.59 -3.46
N ILE A 138 6.01 -16.00 -2.73
CA ILE A 138 5.52 -16.55 -1.47
C ILE A 138 4.86 -17.92 -1.68
N LEU A 139 4.05 -18.07 -2.74
CA LEU A 139 3.41 -19.34 -3.06
C LEU A 139 4.47 -20.40 -3.40
N LEU A 140 5.47 -20.08 -4.22
CA LEU A 140 6.57 -20.99 -4.55
C LEU A 140 7.35 -21.42 -3.30
N LEU A 141 7.66 -20.50 -2.39
CA LEU A 141 8.33 -20.80 -1.12
C LEU A 141 7.49 -21.74 -0.25
N LEU A 142 6.18 -21.52 -0.16
CA LEU A 142 5.27 -22.33 0.66
C LEU A 142 5.12 -23.77 0.14
N TRP A 143 5.25 -23.95 -1.18
CA TRP A 143 5.20 -25.25 -1.86
C TRP A 143 6.52 -26.01 -1.82
N ARG A 144 7.64 -25.30 -1.63
CA ARG A 144 8.98 -25.88 -1.49
C ARG A 144 9.07 -26.76 -0.24
N LYS A 145 9.61 -27.97 -0.37
CA LYS A 145 9.65 -28.96 0.72
C LYS A 145 10.77 -28.66 1.72
N ASP A 146 11.86 -28.12 1.19
CA ASP A 146 13.13 -27.80 1.84
C ASP A 146 12.99 -26.61 2.81
N VAL A 147 12.06 -25.69 2.57
CA VAL A 147 11.76 -24.57 3.49
C VAL A 147 10.85 -25.00 4.64
N ASN A 148 10.05 -26.05 4.43
CA ASN A 148 9.12 -26.58 5.43
C ASN A 148 9.69 -27.77 6.22
N GLU A 149 10.99 -28.04 6.12
CA GLU A 149 11.64 -29.08 6.93
C GLU A 149 11.52 -28.72 8.42
N GLY A 150 11.00 -29.66 9.22
CA GLY A 150 10.75 -29.46 10.65
C GLY A 150 9.32 -29.01 11.02
N TYR A 151 8.48 -28.59 10.07
CA TYR A 151 7.08 -28.19 10.32
C TYR A 151 6.07 -29.15 9.67
N LYS A 152 4.95 -29.44 10.36
CA LYS A 152 3.84 -30.23 9.77
C LYS A 152 3.36 -29.53 8.50
N LYS A 153 3.39 -30.23 7.36
CA LYS A 153 2.93 -29.75 6.05
C LYS A 153 1.55 -29.10 6.19
N PRO A 154 1.41 -27.76 6.14
CA PRO A 154 0.13 -27.12 6.36
C PRO A 154 -0.65 -27.11 5.03
N THR A 155 -1.24 -28.26 4.70
CA THR A 155 -1.97 -28.47 3.44
C THR A 155 -3.12 -27.48 3.27
N ALA A 156 -3.83 -27.16 4.37
CA ALA A 156 -4.87 -26.13 4.38
C ALA A 156 -4.31 -24.74 4.03
N LEU A 157 -3.16 -24.35 4.59
CA LEU A 157 -2.54 -23.06 4.30
C LEU A 157 -2.11 -22.94 2.84
N ARG A 158 -1.59 -24.04 2.26
CA ARG A 158 -1.20 -24.09 0.84
C ARG A 158 -2.38 -23.89 -0.09
N ILE A 159 -3.51 -24.57 0.19
CA ILE A 159 -4.73 -24.44 -0.60
C ILE A 159 -5.30 -23.03 -0.45
N CYS A 160 -5.45 -22.52 0.78
CA CYS A 160 -5.95 -21.17 1.01
C CYS A 160 -5.08 -20.10 0.34
N MET A 161 -3.75 -20.21 0.43
CA MET A 161 -2.84 -19.27 -0.26
C MET A 161 -2.95 -19.35 -1.77
N THR A 162 -3.14 -20.54 -2.34
CA THR A 162 -3.32 -20.71 -3.78
C THR A 162 -4.62 -20.08 -4.26
N ILE A 163 -5.71 -20.28 -3.52
CA ILE A 163 -7.01 -19.64 -3.81
C ILE A 163 -6.90 -18.11 -3.71
N SER A 164 -6.31 -17.61 -2.63
CA SER A 164 -6.07 -16.16 -2.44
C SER A 164 -5.20 -15.58 -3.55
N TYR A 165 -4.17 -16.31 -4.00
CA TYR A 165 -3.31 -15.88 -5.09
C TYR A 165 -4.07 -15.76 -6.42
N ILE A 166 -4.91 -16.74 -6.75
CA ILE A 166 -5.78 -16.68 -7.94
C ILE A 166 -6.73 -15.48 -7.87
N PHE A 167 -7.30 -15.22 -6.70
CA PHE A 167 -8.16 -14.05 -6.49
C PHE A 167 -7.40 -12.73 -6.67
N VAL A 168 -6.19 -12.63 -6.13
CA VAL A 168 -5.32 -11.46 -6.31
C VAL A 168 -4.97 -11.26 -7.78
N LEU A 169 -4.67 -12.32 -8.54
CA LEU A 169 -4.43 -12.21 -9.98
C LEU A 169 -5.63 -11.63 -10.73
N PHE A 170 -6.84 -12.10 -10.41
CA PHE A 170 -8.07 -11.58 -11.00
C PHE A 170 -8.29 -10.11 -10.64
N MET A 171 -8.12 -9.75 -9.37
CA MET A 171 -8.22 -8.38 -8.87
C MET A 171 -7.21 -7.46 -9.55
N THR A 172 -5.95 -7.90 -9.67
CA THR A 172 -4.90 -7.16 -10.36
C THR A 172 -5.26 -6.96 -11.83
N PHE A 173 -5.75 -7.98 -12.53
CA PHE A 173 -6.17 -7.83 -13.93
C PHE A 173 -7.31 -6.80 -14.08
N SER A 174 -8.31 -6.85 -13.19
CA SER A 174 -9.41 -5.87 -13.16
C SER A 174 -8.91 -4.46 -12.85
N ALA A 175 -8.00 -4.33 -11.88
CA ALA A 175 -7.38 -3.07 -11.50
C ALA A 175 -6.56 -2.48 -12.64
N LEU A 176 -5.71 -3.27 -13.31
CA LEU A 176 -4.94 -2.82 -14.47
C LEU A 176 -5.85 -2.39 -15.63
N LYS A 177 -6.89 -3.17 -15.94
CA LYS A 177 -7.87 -2.81 -16.98
C LYS A 177 -8.52 -1.45 -16.71
N THR A 178 -8.76 -1.11 -15.45
CA THR A 178 -9.37 0.15 -15.04
C THR A 178 -8.36 1.28 -14.93
N GLN A 179 -7.15 1.02 -14.42
CA GLN A 179 -6.15 2.04 -14.12
C GLN A 179 -5.28 2.40 -15.34
N ILE A 180 -5.00 1.46 -16.26
CA ILE A 180 -4.24 1.72 -17.49
C ILE A 180 -4.89 2.82 -18.35
N PRO A 181 -6.20 2.79 -18.68
CA PRO A 181 -6.81 3.87 -19.46
C PRO A 181 -6.81 5.21 -18.71
N ASN A 182 -6.99 5.22 -17.39
CA ASN A 182 -6.90 6.43 -16.56
C ASN A 182 -5.46 6.99 -16.53
N LEU A 183 -4.45 6.13 -16.53
CA LEU A 183 -3.05 6.51 -16.61
C LEU A 183 -2.73 7.11 -18.00
N ILE A 184 -3.19 6.47 -19.07
CA ILE A 184 -3.01 6.97 -20.44
C ILE A 184 -3.65 8.35 -20.59
N GLN A 185 -4.90 8.53 -20.17
CA GLN A 185 -5.55 9.85 -20.18
C GLN A 185 -4.79 10.90 -19.35
N SER A 186 -4.28 10.51 -18.17
CA SER A 186 -3.53 11.42 -17.30
C SER A 186 -2.20 11.84 -17.91
N ILE A 187 -1.54 10.96 -18.66
CA ILE A 187 -0.29 11.25 -19.39
C ILE A 187 -0.57 12.11 -20.63
N THR A 188 -1.66 11.84 -21.38
CA THR A 188 -2.05 12.64 -22.54
C THR A 188 -2.53 14.05 -22.16
N LEU A 189 -2.96 14.29 -20.92
CA LEU A 189 -3.27 15.64 -20.41
C LEU A 189 -2.04 16.40 -19.91
N LEU A 190 -0.90 15.72 -19.74
CA LEU A 190 0.36 16.29 -19.24
C LEU A 190 1.27 16.79 -20.38
N PHE A 191 0.94 16.43 -21.64
CA PHE A 191 1.51 16.90 -22.89
C PHE A 191 0.46 17.70 -23.69
#